data_AF-A0A645B3X1-F1
#
_entry.id   AF-A0A645B3X1-F1
#
_cell.length_a   1.000
_cell.length_b   1.000
_cell.length_c   1.000
_cell.angle_alpha   90.00
_cell.angle_beta   90.00
_cell.angle_gamma   90.00
#
_symmetry.space_group_name_H-M   'P 1'
#
loop_
_entity.id
_entity.type
_entity.pdbx_description
1 polymer ?
#
loop_
_entity_poly.entity_id
_entity_poly.type
_entity_poly.pdbx_seq_one_letter_code
_entity_poly.pdbx_strand_id
1 'polypeptide(L)'
;MRWILQHGTALICGHTHRERFPLGEDAPYFNSGACVFPDYITGLEIANDSISLVGWQVVPDANGYLHVAPKVLAGPRPLDDFHLRPDPKPHRRPNRSMDQSRKVEQASSHPSLL
;
A
#
# COMPACT_ATOMS: atom_id res chain seq x y z
N MET A 1 1.84 -6.65 3.54
CA MET A 1 1.19 -5.55 4.28
C MET A 1 2.15 -4.67 5.08
N ARG A 2 3.16 -5.21 5.78
CA ARG A 2 4.13 -4.38 6.53
C ARG A 2 4.76 -3.26 5.70
N TRP A 3 5.14 -3.52 4.45
CA TRP A 3 5.69 -2.50 3.55
C TRP A 3 4.72 -1.33 3.32
N ILE A 4 3.46 -1.62 2.98
CA ILE A 4 2.42 -0.60 2.76
C ILE A 4 2.27 0.31 3.98
N LEU A 5 2.23 -0.27 5.18
CA LEU A 5 2.11 0.50 6.43
C LEU A 5 3.36 1.33 6.75
N GLN A 6 4.56 0.82 6.41
CA GLN A 6 5.82 1.53 6.63
C GLN A 6 6.02 2.71 5.69
N HIS A 7 5.50 2.60 4.47
CA HIS A 7 5.70 3.58 3.41
C HIS A 7 4.48 4.49 3.19
N GLY A 8 3.33 4.16 3.77
CA GLY A 8 2.08 4.90 3.55
C GLY A 8 1.65 4.89 2.09
N THR A 9 1.98 3.83 1.35
CA THR A 9 1.77 3.77 -0.10
C THR A 9 0.98 2.51 -0.46
N ALA A 10 -0.12 2.70 -1.18
CA ALA A 10 -0.89 1.60 -1.76
C ALA A 10 -0.02 0.76 -2.71
N LEU A 11 -0.23 -0.55 -2.72
CA LEU A 11 0.55 -1.48 -3.54
C LEU A 11 -0.35 -2.15 -4.57
N ILE A 12 0.01 -2.10 -5.85
CA ILE A 12 -0.68 -2.78 -6.95
C ILE A 12 0.20 -3.92 -7.47
N CYS A 13 -0.38 -5.09 -7.69
CA CYS A 13 0.30 -6.31 -8.17
C CYS A 13 -0.54 -7.04 -9.22
N GLY A 14 0.06 -7.99 -9.95
CA GLY A 14 -0.62 -8.79 -10.96
C GLY A 14 0.10 -10.10 -11.28
N HIS A 15 0.41 -10.92 -10.25
CA HIS A 15 1.25 -12.12 -10.40
C HIS A 15 0.48 -13.43 -10.28
N THR A 16 -0.49 -13.51 -9.36
CA THR A 16 -1.14 -14.78 -8.97
C THR A 16 -2.34 -15.14 -9.83
N HIS A 17 -2.71 -14.31 -10.80
CA HIS A 17 -3.96 -14.40 -11.57
C HIS A 17 -5.21 -14.40 -10.68
N ARG A 18 -5.08 -13.94 -9.43
CA ARG A 18 -6.16 -13.85 -8.45
C ARG A 18 -6.32 -12.41 -8.05
N GLU A 19 -7.43 -11.82 -8.46
CA GLU A 19 -7.80 -10.48 -8.09
C GLU A 19 -7.91 -10.33 -6.56
N ARG A 20 -7.53 -9.14 -6.08
CA ARG A 20 -7.69 -8.74 -4.69
C ARG A 20 -8.01 -7.27 -4.66
N PHE A 21 -9.14 -6.94 -4.06
CA PHE A 21 -9.53 -5.57 -3.74
C PHE A 21 -9.63 -5.41 -2.21
N PRO A 22 -9.07 -4.34 -1.61
CA PRO A 22 -9.15 -4.13 -0.16
C PRO A 22 -10.59 -4.04 0.35
N LEU A 23 -10.86 -4.69 1.48
CA LEU A 23 -12.16 -4.68 2.15
C LEU A 23 -12.03 -4.05 3.54
N GLY A 24 -12.99 -3.20 3.93
CA GLY A 24 -12.99 -2.53 5.23
C GLY A 24 -11.67 -1.79 5.51
N GLU A 25 -11.05 -2.12 6.64
CA GLU A 25 -9.79 -1.54 7.16
C GLU A 25 -8.52 -2.24 6.66
N ASP A 26 -8.65 -3.11 5.65
CA ASP A 26 -7.51 -3.77 5.06
C ASP A 26 -6.50 -2.76 4.52
N ALA A 27 -5.21 -3.08 4.64
CA ALA A 27 -4.18 -2.30 3.96
C ALA A 27 -4.47 -2.24 2.44
N PRO A 28 -4.19 -1.09 1.78
CA PRO A 28 -4.49 -0.82 0.37
C PRO A 28 -3.58 -1.62 -0.58
N TYR A 29 -3.77 -2.93 -0.58
CA TYR A 29 -3.16 -3.87 -1.50
C TYR A 29 -4.14 -4.23 -2.61
N PHE A 30 -3.74 -4.05 -3.84
CA PHE A 30 -4.54 -4.40 -4.99
C PHE A 30 -3.81 -5.49 -5.76
N ASN A 31 -4.55 -6.51 -6.17
CA ASN A 31 -4.10 -7.42 -7.19
C ASN A 31 -5.08 -7.30 -8.37
N SER A 32 -4.59 -6.84 -9.51
CA SER A 32 -5.41 -6.59 -10.69
C SER A 32 -5.82 -7.88 -11.40
N GLY A 33 -5.45 -9.05 -10.89
CA GLY A 33 -5.85 -10.36 -11.41
C GLY A 33 -5.00 -10.80 -12.60
N ALA A 34 -5.64 -11.20 -13.71
CA ALA A 34 -4.96 -11.73 -14.88
C ALA A 34 -5.39 -10.99 -16.16
N CYS A 35 -4.42 -10.75 -17.04
CA CYS A 35 -4.63 -10.11 -18.35
C CYS A 35 -4.49 -11.10 -19.51
N VAL A 36 -4.59 -12.40 -19.24
CA VAL A 36 -4.23 -13.47 -20.18
C VAL A 36 -5.34 -14.52 -20.38
N PHE A 37 -6.51 -14.31 -19.79
CA PHE A 37 -7.64 -15.20 -20.09
C PHE A 37 -8.18 -14.87 -21.49
N PRO A 38 -8.60 -15.87 -22.29
CA PRO A 38 -8.93 -15.66 -23.71
C PRO A 38 -10.08 -14.68 -23.98
N ASP A 39 -11.06 -14.61 -23.08
CA ASP A 39 -12.30 -13.85 -23.23
C ASP A 39 -12.49 -12.79 -22.13
N TYR A 40 -11.47 -12.61 -21.30
CA TYR A 40 -11.59 -11.87 -20.05
C TYR A 40 -10.27 -11.23 -19.63
N ILE A 41 -10.31 -9.96 -19.26
CA ILE A 41 -9.21 -9.28 -18.58
C ILE A 41 -9.73 -8.61 -17.33
N THR A 42 -8.94 -8.65 -16.25
CA THR A 42 -9.22 -7.88 -15.04
C THR A 42 -8.30 -6.67 -14.94
N GLY A 43 -8.79 -5.60 -14.33
CA GLY A 43 -8.02 -4.37 -14.15
C GLY A 43 -8.59 -3.51 -13.04
N LEU A 44 -7.86 -2.47 -12.68
CA LEU A 44 -8.35 -1.41 -11.82
C LEU A 44 -8.79 -0.24 -12.70
N GLU A 45 -10.01 0.23 -12.51
CA GLU A 45 -10.55 1.40 -13.19
C GLU A 45 -10.68 2.55 -12.20
N ILE A 46 -10.24 3.73 -12.60
CA ILE A 46 -10.38 4.97 -11.84
C ILE A 46 -11.30 5.90 -12.62
N ALA A 47 -12.43 6.24 -12.01
CA ALA A 47 -13.42 7.15 -12.58
C ALA A 47 -14.15 7.88 -11.44
N ASN A 48 -14.42 9.18 -11.62
CA ASN A 48 -15.16 9.99 -10.65
C ASN A 48 -14.61 9.87 -9.21
N ASP A 49 -13.31 10.09 -9.04
CA ASP A 49 -12.57 10.01 -7.77
C ASP A 49 -12.69 8.66 -7.03
N SER A 50 -13.13 7.62 -7.74
CA SER A 50 -13.33 6.28 -7.21
C SER A 50 -12.51 5.26 -7.97
N ILE A 51 -12.09 4.21 -7.28
CA ILE A 51 -11.42 3.05 -7.85
C ILE A 51 -12.31 1.81 -7.74
N SER A 52 -12.33 1.02 -8.81
CA SER A 52 -13.02 -0.27 -8.89
C SER A 52 -12.09 -1.33 -9.42
N LEU A 53 -12.28 -2.58 -8.98
CA LEU A 53 -11.78 -3.74 -9.71
C LEU A 53 -12.83 -4.12 -10.75
N VAL A 54 -12.43 -4.18 -12.01
CA VAL A 54 -13.31 -4.39 -13.15
C VAL A 54 -12.81 -5.55 -13.98
N GLY A 55 -13.75 -6.36 -14.47
CA GLY A 55 -13.52 -7.37 -15.48
C GLY A 55 -14.10 -6.92 -16.81
N TRP A 56 -13.27 -6.82 -17.84
CA TRP A 56 -13.72 -6.59 -19.21
C TRP A 56 -13.85 -7.94 -19.90
N GLN A 57 -15.05 -8.22 -20.41
CA GLN A 57 -15.39 -9.53 -20.95
C GLN A 57 -16.19 -9.41 -22.26
N VAL A 58 -16.12 -10.45 -23.09
CA VAL A 58 -16.96 -10.56 -24.27
C VAL A 58 -18.35 -11.06 -23.87
N VAL A 59 -19.40 -10.31 -24.20
CA VAL A 59 -20.81 -10.65 -23.91
C VAL A 59 -21.65 -10.63 -25.19
N PRO A 60 -22.57 -11.60 -25.37
CA PRO A 60 -23.54 -11.54 -26.46
C PRO A 60 -24.70 -10.59 -26.12
N ASP A 61 -25.21 -9.88 -27.12
CA ASP A 61 -26.51 -9.19 -27.02
C ASP A 61 -27.69 -10.08 -27.43
N ALA A 62 -28.91 -9.54 -27.36
CA ALA A 62 -30.13 -10.26 -27.71
C ALA A 62 -30.23 -10.67 -29.20
N ASN A 63 -29.42 -10.08 -30.07
CA ASN A 63 -29.36 -10.39 -31.49
C ASN A 63 -28.19 -11.33 -31.83
N GLY A 64 -27.39 -11.73 -30.84
CA GLY A 64 -26.23 -12.61 -31.00
C GLY A 64 -24.94 -11.89 -31.41
N TYR A 65 -24.89 -10.55 -31.37
CA TYR A 65 -23.64 -9.82 -31.59
C TYR A 65 -22.79 -9.81 -30.32
N LEU A 66 -21.47 -9.90 -30.50
CA LEU A 66 -20.51 -9.88 -29.40
C LEU A 66 -20.05 -8.45 -29.11
N HIS A 67 -20.08 -8.08 -27.83
CA HIS A 67 -19.65 -6.78 -27.33
C HIS A 67 -18.62 -6.96 -26.23
N VAL A 68 -17.69 -6.01 -26.11
CA VAL A 68 -16.78 -5.94 -24.97
C VAL A 68 -17.41 -5.01 -23.94
N ALA A 69 -17.70 -5.53 -22.75
CA ALA A 69 -18.38 -4.78 -21.70
C ALA A 69 -17.66 -4.90 -20.35
N PRO A 70 -17.62 -3.82 -19.55
CA PRO A 70 -17.07 -3.87 -18.21
C PRO A 70 -18.08 -4.49 -17.23
N LYS A 71 -17.56 -5.22 -16.26
CA LYS A 71 -18.28 -5.72 -15.09
C LYS A 71 -17.51 -5.32 -13.83
N VAL A 72 -18.13 -4.55 -12.95
CA VAL A 72 -17.55 -4.24 -11.63
C VAL A 72 -17.51 -5.52 -10.80
N LEU A 73 -16.33 -5.91 -10.35
CA LEU A 73 -16.09 -7.09 -9.51
C LEU A 73 -16.00 -6.72 -8.03
N ALA A 74 -15.41 -5.55 -7.74
CA ALA A 74 -15.33 -4.97 -6.40
C ALA A 74 -15.20 -3.43 -6.47
N GLY A 75 -15.62 -2.74 -5.42
CA GLY A 75 -15.81 -1.29 -5.45
C GLY A 75 -17.16 -0.90 -6.08
N PRO A 76 -17.33 0.34 -6.57
CA PRO A 76 -16.39 1.47 -6.46
C PRO A 76 -16.15 1.90 -5.01
N ARG A 77 -14.95 2.39 -4.72
CA ARG A 77 -14.59 3.02 -3.44
C ARG A 77 -13.89 4.36 -3.71
N PRO A 78 -14.12 5.40 -2.90
CA PRO A 78 -13.34 6.64 -2.99
C PRO A 78 -11.84 6.36 -2.95
N LEU A 79 -11.05 7.03 -3.79
CA LEU A 79 -9.58 6.91 -3.77
C LEU A 79 -8.99 7.32 -2.42
N ASP A 80 -9.62 8.31 -1.76
CA ASP A 80 -9.22 8.83 -0.45
C ASP A 80 -9.24 7.76 0.65
N ASP A 81 -10.08 6.72 0.52
CA ASP A 81 -10.11 5.59 1.46
C ASP A 81 -8.77 4.84 1.51
N PHE A 82 -7.93 4.98 0.48
CA PHE A 82 -6.64 4.29 0.35
C PHE A 82 -5.44 5.20 0.60
N HIS A 83 -5.69 6.46 0.98
CA HIS A 83 -4.64 7.40 1.35
C HIS A 83 -4.17 7.16 2.79
N LEU A 84 -3.10 6.38 2.94
CA LEU A 84 -2.48 6.17 4.23
C LEU A 84 -1.66 7.42 4.62
N ARG A 85 -2.09 8.12 5.67
CA ARG A 85 -1.23 9.10 6.34
C ARG A 85 -0.18 8.32 7.14
N PRO A 86 1.12 8.37 6.80
CA PRO A 86 2.11 7.74 7.65
C PRO A 86 2.08 8.44 9.01
N ASP A 87 1.94 7.66 10.08
CA ASP A 87 2.12 8.20 11.42
C ASP A 87 3.48 8.91 11.49
N PRO A 88 3.55 10.14 12.05
CA PRO A 88 4.82 10.79 12.23
C PRO A 88 5.73 9.84 13.02
N LYS A 89 6.87 9.46 12.42
CA LYS A 89 7.86 8.61 13.08
C LYS A 89 8.09 9.19 14.47
N PRO A 90 7.93 8.41 15.57
CA PRO A 90 8.13 8.95 16.90
C PRO A 90 9.52 9.57 16.94
N HIS A 91 9.60 10.86 17.24
CA HIS A 91 10.87 11.55 17.43
C HIS A 91 11.62 10.79 18.50
N ARG A 92 12.62 9.99 18.10
CA ARG A 92 13.44 9.20 19.01
C ARG A 92 14.21 10.22 19.84
N ARG A 93 13.71 10.56 21.03
CA ARG A 93 14.45 11.41 21.97
C ARG A 93 15.78 10.69 22.24
N PRO A 94 16.94 11.34 22.05
CA PRO A 94 18.21 10.72 22.40
C PRO A 94 18.18 10.33 23.88
N ASN A 95 18.61 9.11 24.17
CA ASN A 95 18.56 8.55 25.51
C ASN A 95 19.49 9.37 26.42
N ARG A 96 18.92 10.10 27.40
CA ARG A 96 19.66 11.03 28.27
C ARG A 96 20.61 10.31 29.27
N SER A 97 20.65 8.98 29.26
CA SER A 97 21.37 8.17 30.24
C SER A 97 22.84 7.83 29.89
N MET A 98 23.31 8.10 28.66
CA MET A 98 24.71 7.81 28.30
C MET A 98 25.68 9.02 28.36
N ASP A 99 25.19 10.23 28.63
CA ASP A 99 26.03 11.45 28.63
C ASP A 99 26.68 11.75 30.01
N GLN A 100 26.20 11.12 31.09
CA GLN A 100 26.78 11.33 32.42
C GLN A 100 28.02 10.47 32.70
N SER A 101 28.23 9.37 31.96
CA SER A 101 29.39 8.50 32.16
C SER A 101 30.68 9.03 31.54
N ARG A 102 30.62 9.98 30.59
CA ARG A 102 31.81 10.55 29.94
C ARG A 102 32.42 11.75 30.65
N LYS A 103 31.69 12.39 31.57
CA LYS A 103 32.20 13.56 32.32
C LYS A 103 32.99 13.21 33.58
N VAL A 104 32.90 11.98 34.09
CA VAL A 104 33.58 11.59 35.35
C VAL A 104 35.00 11.06 35.10
N GLU A 105 35.28 10.47 33.92
CA GLU A 105 36.59 9.89 33.60
C GLU A 105 37.68 10.92 33.22
N GLN A 106 37.31 12.16 32.86
CA GLN A 106 38.30 13.20 32.48
C GLN A 106 38.87 14.02 33.64
N ALA A 107 38.40 13.81 34.88
CA ALA A 107 38.82 14.62 36.03
C ALA A 107 39.93 13.99 36.90
N SER A 108 40.36 12.75 36.64
CA SER A 108 41.30 12.01 37.51
C SER A 108 42.72 11.86 36.98
N SER A 109 43.07 12.46 35.83
CA SER A 109 44.43 12.39 35.26
C SER A 109 45.16 13.73 35.29
N HIS A 110 45.55 14.20 36.47
CA HIS A 110 46.64 15.16 36.64
C HIS A 110 47.68 14.60 37.62
N PRO A 111 48.90 14.27 37.15
CA PRO A 111 50.00 13.93 38.05
C PRO A 111 50.60 15.23 38.61
N SER A 112 50.69 15.32 39.94
CA SER A 112 51.51 16.33 40.60
C SER A 112 52.99 16.04 40.31
N LEU A 113 53.68 17.00 39.71
CA LEU A 113 55.14 17.06 39.62
C LEU A 113 55.63 18.16 40.58
N LEU A 114 56.70 17.81 41.31
CA LEU A 114 57.46 18.54 42.34
C LEU A 114 56.91 18.44 43.77
#